data_AF-A0A6B0WCS2-F1
#
_entry.id   AF-A0A6B0WCS2-F1
#
_cell.length_a   1.000
_cell.length_b   1.000
_cell.length_c   1.000
_cell.angle_alpha   90.00
_cell.angle_beta   90.00
_cell.angle_gamma   90.00
#
_symmetry.space_group_name_H-M   'P 1'
#
loop_
_entity.id
_entity.type
_entity.pdbx_description
1 polymer ?
#
loop_
_entity_poly.entity_id
_entity_poly.type
_entity_poly.pdbx_seq_one_letter_code
_entity_poly.pdbx_strand_id
1 'polypeptide(L)' 'MTNWETCPAIERDPGKLSGRWVFRGTRVPVRRLYPSPPRA' A
#
# COMPACT_ATOMS: atom_id res chain seq x y z
N MET A 1 15.09 -7.89 -3.01
CA MET A 1 13.68 -7.48 -3.24
C MET A 1 12.92 -7.81 -1.97
N THR A 2 12.21 -6.85 -1.38
CA THR A 2 11.42 -7.10 -0.16
C THR A 2 10.21 -7.94 -0.52
N ASN A 3 10.19 -9.21 -0.12
CA ASN A 3 9.05 -10.11 -0.31
C ASN A 3 7.93 -9.72 0.66
N TRP A 4 7.16 -8.70 0.27
CA TRP A 4 5.97 -8.22 0.96
C TRP A 4 4.92 -9.33 1.22
N GLU A 5 4.98 -10.43 0.47
CA GLU A 5 4.15 -11.61 0.64
C GLU A 5 4.34 -12.31 2.00
N THR A 6 5.50 -12.15 2.65
CA THR A 6 5.75 -12.74 3.99
C THR A 6 5.50 -11.74 5.12
N CYS A 7 5.13 -10.50 4.82
CA CYS A 7 4.94 -9.46 5.83
C CYS A 7 3.50 -9.46 6.38
N PRO A 8 3.27 -9.82 7.66
CA PRO A 8 1.91 -9.87 8.23
C PRO A 8 1.29 -8.48 8.44
N ALA A 9 2.09 -7.42 8.34
CA ALA A 9 1.67 -6.02 8.53
C ALA A 9 0.92 -5.43 7.33
N ILE A 10 0.94 -6.11 6.18
CA ILE A 10 0.35 -5.63 4.94
C ILE A 10 -0.53 -6.68 4.29
N GLU A 11 -1.53 -6.23 3.55
CA GLU A 11 -2.44 -7.08 2.78
C GLU A 11 -2.58 -6.54 1.36
N ARG A 12 -2.83 -7.43 0.40
CA ARG A 12 -3.18 -7.08 -0.98
C ARG A 12 -4.54 -7.67 -1.30
N ASP A 13 -5.51 -6.80 -1.51
CA ASP A 13 -6.87 -7.18 -1.85
C ASP A 13 -7.22 -6.54 -3.21
N PRO A 14 -7.58 -7.32 -4.25
CA PRO A 14 -7.94 -6.78 -5.55
C PRO A 14 -9.16 -5.84 -5.50
N GLY A 15 -10.03 -5.99 -4.50
CA GLY A 15 -11.15 -5.09 -4.23
C GLY A 15 -10.78 -3.82 -3.44
N LYS A 16 -9.59 -3.74 -2.82
CA LYS A 16 -9.12 -2.56 -2.09
C LYS A 16 -8.07 -1.80 -2.89
N LEU A 17 -8.31 -0.52 -3.13
CA LEU A 17 -7.35 0.39 -3.79
C LEU A 17 -6.77 -0.19 -5.11
N SER A 18 -7.61 -0.91 -5.88
CA SER A 18 -7.26 -1.53 -7.16
C SER A 18 -6.09 -2.54 -7.06
N GLY A 19 -6.03 -3.34 -6.00
CA GLY A 19 -5.00 -4.36 -5.81
C GLY A 19 -3.64 -3.83 -5.33
N ARG A 20 -3.61 -2.63 -4.75
CA ARG A 20 -2.42 -2.06 -4.11
C ARG A 20 -2.15 -2.72 -2.76
N TRP A 21 -0.87 -2.78 -2.38
CA TRP A 21 -0.46 -3.14 -1.02
C TRP A 21 -0.90 -2.06 -0.03
N VAL A 22 -1.61 -2.48 1.01
CA VAL A 22 -2.11 -1.62 2.09
C VAL A 22 -1.68 -2.18 3.44
N PHE A 23 -1.60 -1.33 4.46
CA PHE A 23 -1.41 -1.83 5.83
C PHE A 23 -2.66 -2.57 6.30
N ARG A 24 -2.46 -3.73 6.92
CA ARG A 24 -3.54 -4.61 7.36
C ARG A 24 -4.50 -3.85 8.29
N GLY A 25 -5.80 -3.93 8.01
CA GLY A 25 -6.83 -3.24 8.80
C GLY A 25 -6.94 -1.73 8.53
N THR A 26 -6.21 -1.21 7.55
CA THR A 26 -6.30 0.19 7.12
C THR A 26 -6.55 0.30 5.61
N ARG A 27 -6.98 1.49 5.16
CA ARG A 27 -7.00 1.83 3.73
C ARG A 27 -5.76 2.67 3.34
N VAL A 28 -4.68 2.57 4.10
CA VAL A 28 -3.45 3.32 3.85
C VAL A 28 -2.55 2.50 2.92
N PRO A 29 -2.25 2.98 1.70
CA PRO A 29 -1.32 2.30 0.81
C PRO A 29 0.11 2.35 1.37
N VAL A 30 0.86 1.26 1.26
CA VAL A 30 2.29 1.19 1.64
C VAL A 30 3.11 2.28 0.92
N ARG A 31 2.73 2.62 -0.31
CA ARG A 31 3.42 3.61 -1.15
C ARG A 31 3.03 5.07 -0.85
N ARG A 32 2.10 5.33 0.08
CA ARG A 32 1.58 6.69 0.30
C ARG A 32 2.52 7.62 1.08
N LEU A 33 3.75 7.19 1.37
CA LEU A 33 4.76 8.02 2.04
C LEU A 33 5.33 9.14 1.17
N TYR A 34 5.08 9.16 -0.13
CA TYR A 34 5.47 10.27 -0.99
C TYR A 34 4.25 11.17 -1.23
N PRO A 35 4.16 12.34 -0.58
CA PRO A 35 3.20 13.35 -0.99
C PRO A 35 3.48 13.67 -2.47
N SER A 36 2.42 13.74 -3.26
CA SER A 36 2.52 14.16 -4.66
C SER A 36 3.36 15.44 -4.74
N PRO A 37 4.28 15.56 -5.71
CA PRO A 37 4.99 16.81 -5.91
C PRO A 37 3.96 17.94 -6.04
N PRO A 38 4.23 19.14 -5.48
CA PRO A 38 3.33 20.27 -5.64
C PRO A 38 3.04 20.42 -7.13
N ARG A 39 1.76 20.48 -7.48
CA ARG A 39 1.35 20.77 -8.86
C ARG A 39 1.99 22.10 -9.22
N ALA A 40 2.94 22.07 -10.17
CA ALA A 40 3.31 23.24 -10.95
C ALA A 40 2.12 23.63 -11.85
#